data_AF-A0A843IDU8-F1
#
_entry.id   AF-A0A843IDU8-F1
#
_cell.length_a   1.000
_cell.length_b   1.000
_cell.length_c   1.000
_cell.angle_alpha   90.00
_cell.angle_beta   90.00
_cell.angle_gamma   90.00
#
_symmetry.space_group_name_H-M   'P 1'
#
loop_
_entity.id
_entity.type
_entity.pdbx_description
1 polymer ?
#
loop_
_entity_poly.entity_id
_entity_poly.type
_entity_poly.pdbx_seq_one_letter_code
_entity_poly.pdbx_strand_id
1 'polypeptide(L)'
;MDLKKIGILLIMVGIVLTIVFIGDSKLFVPSLTVTVLGFFLTVVGFVIGIRKQKIINDKLDQDISTILQPLITKYSNLNKQYRSEFEGDEYASKRLELNRDLEREITEKLPYLESREIKKIVIQFSKEQDKMN
;
A
#
# COMPACT_ATOMS: atom_id res chain seq x y z
N MET A 1 17.27 6.58 -9.32
CA MET A 1 16.64 7.55 -10.26
C MET A 1 15.42 6.86 -10.87
N ASP A 2 14.26 7.50 -10.85
CA ASP A 2 12.99 6.87 -11.27
C ASP A 2 12.96 6.69 -12.80
N LEU A 3 12.98 5.44 -13.27
CA LEU A 3 13.04 5.09 -14.70
C LEU A 3 11.87 5.74 -15.48
N LYS A 4 10.70 5.90 -14.82
CA LYS A 4 9.54 6.59 -15.37
C LYS A 4 9.86 8.07 -15.66
N LYS A 5 10.52 8.76 -14.72
CA LYS A 5 10.89 10.18 -14.86
C LYS A 5 11.95 10.39 -15.94
N ILE A 6 12.90 9.46 -16.05
CA ILE A 6 13.92 9.47 -17.12
C ILE A 6 13.26 9.32 -18.49
N GLY A 7 12.35 8.36 -18.63
CA GLY A 7 11.60 8.15 -19.87
C GLY A 7 10.78 9.38 -20.26
N ILE A 8 10.08 10.01 -19.30
CA ILE A 8 9.31 11.25 -19.55
C ILE A 8 10.22 12.39 -20.02
N LEU A 9 11.39 12.56 -19.41
CA LEU A 9 12.36 13.57 -19.82
C LEU A 9 12.85 13.33 -21.26
N LEU A 10 13.15 12.08 -21.60
CA LEU A 10 13.58 11.70 -22.96
C LEU A 10 12.50 11.91 -24.01
N ILE A 11 11.22 11.64 -23.67
CA ILE A 11 10.09 11.93 -24.56
C ILE A 11 9.99 13.45 -24.81
N MET A 12 10.09 14.27 -23.78
CA MET A 12 10.01 15.73 -23.92
C MET A 12 11.13 16.28 -24.80
N VAL A 13 12.37 15.85 -24.56
CA VAL A 13 13.53 16.24 -25.39
C VAL A 13 13.36 15.73 -26.82
N GLY A 14 12.96 14.47 -26.99
CA GLY A 14 12.76 13.86 -28.30
C GLY A 14 11.68 14.55 -29.14
N ILE A 15 10.54 14.93 -28.54
CA ILE A 15 9.47 15.68 -29.21
C ILE A 15 9.96 17.05 -29.67
N VAL A 16 10.66 17.79 -28.80
CA VAL A 16 11.21 19.11 -29.14
C VAL A 16 12.19 19.00 -30.31
N LEU A 17 13.11 18.03 -30.27
CA LEU A 17 14.06 17.81 -31.37
C LEU A 17 13.34 17.39 -32.66
N THR A 18 12.29 16.57 -32.57
CA THR A 18 11.52 16.12 -33.74
C THR A 18 10.81 17.29 -34.43
N ILE A 19 10.27 18.24 -33.66
CA ILE A 19 9.63 19.46 -34.19
C ILE A 19 10.67 20.38 -34.83
N VAL A 20 11.80 20.61 -34.16
CA VAL A 20 12.87 21.50 -34.64
C VAL A 20 13.52 20.98 -35.93
N PHE A 21 13.71 19.66 -36.04
CA PHE A 21 14.41 19.04 -37.17
C PHE A 21 13.48 18.38 -38.19
N ILE A 22 12.21 18.78 -38.27
CA ILE A 22 11.22 18.17 -39.18
C ILE A 22 11.61 18.26 -40.66
N GLY A 23 12.41 19.27 -41.03
CA GLY A 23 12.93 19.46 -42.39
C GLY A 23 14.26 18.76 -42.69
N ASP A 24 14.92 18.18 -41.69
CA ASP A 24 16.20 17.45 -41.86
C ASP A 24 16.00 15.97 -41.54
N SER A 25 15.84 15.16 -42.60
CA SER A 25 15.62 13.72 -42.47
C SER A 25 16.74 12.98 -41.73
N LYS A 26 17.98 13.53 -41.69
CA LYS A 26 19.10 12.90 -40.97
C LYS A 26 19.01 13.09 -39.47
N LEU A 27 18.38 14.17 -39.01
CA LEU A 27 18.20 14.49 -37.59
C LEU A 27 16.79 14.15 -37.09
N PHE A 28 15.81 14.08 -37.99
CA PHE A 28 14.46 13.64 -37.70
C PHE A 28 14.40 12.19 -37.22
N VAL A 29 15.03 11.26 -37.94
CA VAL A 29 15.01 9.82 -37.59
C VAL A 29 15.63 9.54 -36.22
N PRO A 30 16.82 10.10 -35.87
CA PRO A 30 17.36 10.01 -34.51
C PRO A 30 16.45 10.62 -33.44
N SER A 31 15.85 11.78 -33.70
CA SER A 31 14.96 12.46 -32.75
C SER A 31 13.70 11.63 -32.44
N LEU A 32 13.14 11.00 -33.48
CA LEU A 32 12.03 10.07 -33.34
C LEU A 32 12.44 8.82 -32.56
N THR A 33 13.65 8.30 -32.82
CA THR A 33 14.20 7.13 -32.11
C THR A 33 14.37 7.41 -30.61
N VAL A 34 14.88 8.59 -30.25
CA VAL A 34 15.00 9.03 -28.85
C VAL A 34 13.63 9.11 -28.17
N THR A 35 12.62 9.61 -28.89
CA THR A 35 11.24 9.68 -28.39
C THR A 35 10.67 8.28 -28.12
N VAL A 36 10.85 7.34 -29.06
CA VAL A 36 10.41 5.95 -28.91
C VAL A 36 11.12 5.24 -27.76
N LEU A 37 12.43 5.45 -27.60
CA LEU A 37 13.20 4.94 -26.46
C LEU A 37 12.71 5.51 -25.12
N GLY A 38 12.40 6.81 -25.08
CA GLY A 38 11.79 7.43 -23.90
C GLY A 38 10.47 6.77 -23.53
N PHE A 39 9.61 6.50 -24.52
CA PHE A 39 8.35 5.80 -24.32
C PHE A 39 8.54 4.39 -23.77
N PHE A 40 9.47 3.63 -24.33
CA PHE A 40 9.81 2.29 -23.87
C PHE A 40 10.28 2.29 -22.40
N LEU A 41 11.18 3.21 -22.03
CA LEU A 41 11.66 3.33 -20.65
C LEU A 41 10.54 3.72 -19.67
N THR A 42 9.62 4.59 -20.08
CA THR A 42 8.44 4.94 -19.26
C THR A 42 7.54 3.73 -19.04
N VAL A 43 7.26 2.93 -20.07
CA VAL A 43 6.44 1.71 -19.97
C VAL A 43 7.11 0.67 -19.07
N VAL A 44 8.41 0.41 -19.26
CA VAL A 44 9.17 -0.52 -18.41
C VAL A 44 9.16 -0.04 -16.95
N GLY A 45 9.37 1.25 -16.71
CA GLY A 45 9.30 1.83 -15.36
C GLY A 45 7.94 1.63 -14.71
N PHE A 46 6.85 1.75 -15.48
CA PHE A 46 5.49 1.50 -15.00
C PHE A 46 5.25 0.02 -14.67
N VAL A 47 5.68 -0.91 -15.54
CA VAL A 47 5.56 -2.36 -15.31
C VAL A 47 6.33 -2.81 -14.07
N ILE A 48 7.53 -2.27 -13.85
CA ILE A 48 8.32 -2.53 -12.63
C ILE A 48 7.57 -2.05 -11.39
N GLY A 49 6.97 -0.86 -11.45
CA GLY A 49 6.13 -0.31 -10.38
C GLY A 49 4.96 -1.24 -10.04
N ILE A 50 4.21 -1.68 -11.05
CA ILE A 50 3.07 -2.60 -10.88
C ILE A 50 3.54 -3.93 -10.27
N ARG A 51 4.63 -4.52 -10.76
CA ARG A 51 5.14 -5.79 -10.22
C ARG A 51 5.53 -5.68 -8.75
N LYS A 52 6.20 -4.60 -8.35
CA LYS A 52 6.55 -4.37 -6.94
C LYS A 52 5.31 -4.27 -6.07
N GLN A 53 4.29 -3.54 -6.53
CA GLN A 53 3.04 -3.39 -5.81
C GLN A 53 2.27 -4.71 -5.72
N LYS A 54 2.29 -5.52 -6.78
CA LYS A 54 1.72 -6.86 -6.78
C LYS A 54 2.37 -7.76 -5.71
N ILE A 55 3.70 -7.77 -5.61
CA ILE A 55 4.42 -8.56 -4.60
C ILE A 55 4.02 -8.15 -3.18
N ILE A 56 3.88 -6.84 -2.93
CA ILE A 56 3.45 -6.34 -1.62
C ILE A 56 2.01 -6.77 -1.32
N ASN A 57 1.11 -6.68 -2.31
CA ASN A 57 -0.28 -7.11 -2.15
C ASN A 57 -0.38 -8.63 -1.93
N ASP A 58 0.34 -9.44 -2.71
CA ASP A 58 0.35 -10.90 -2.57
C ASP A 58 0.85 -11.31 -1.17
N LYS A 59 1.87 -10.59 -0.65
CA LYS A 59 2.36 -10.77 0.72
C LYS A 59 1.32 -10.35 1.77
N LEU A 60 0.66 -9.22 1.55
CA LEU A 60 -0.40 -8.74 2.45
C LEU A 60 -1.59 -9.72 2.51
N ASP A 61 -2.00 -10.30 1.38
CA ASP A 61 -3.07 -11.30 1.35
C ASP A 61 -2.70 -12.55 2.17
N GLN A 62 -1.45 -12.99 2.06
CA GLN A 62 -0.94 -14.09 2.88
C GLN A 62 -0.90 -13.72 4.37
N ASP A 63 -0.43 -12.52 4.70
CA ASP A 63 -0.33 -12.02 6.07
C ASP A 63 -1.72 -11.76 6.70
N ILE A 64 -2.73 -11.41 5.90
CA ILE A 64 -4.13 -11.31 6.38
C ILE A 64 -4.62 -12.67 6.89
N SER A 65 -4.40 -13.74 6.14
CA SER A 65 -4.87 -15.08 6.53
C SER A 65 -4.07 -15.66 7.70
N THR A 66 -2.74 -15.43 7.72
CA THR A 66 -1.85 -16.09 8.67
C THR A 66 -1.63 -15.30 9.97
N ILE A 67 -1.75 -13.98 9.93
CA ILE A 67 -1.46 -13.10 11.06
C ILE A 67 -2.73 -12.36 11.49
N LEU A 68 -3.38 -11.64 10.57
CA LEU A 68 -4.45 -10.72 10.94
C LEU A 68 -5.72 -11.46 11.40
N GLN A 69 -6.19 -12.46 10.66
CA GLN A 69 -7.38 -13.24 11.04
C GLN A 69 -7.24 -13.93 12.41
N PRO A 70 -6.11 -14.60 12.73
CA PRO A 70 -5.88 -15.14 14.07
C PRO A 70 -5.86 -14.06 15.16
N LEU A 71 -5.24 -12.91 14.91
CA LEU A 71 -5.24 -11.79 15.85
C LEU A 71 -6.67 -11.29 16.12
N ILE A 72 -7.43 -10.99 15.06
CA ILE A 72 -8.83 -10.54 15.19
C ILE A 72 -9.67 -11.57 15.96
N THR A 73 -9.46 -12.86 15.70
CA THR A 73 -10.16 -13.93 16.42
C THR A 73 -9.77 -13.98 17.90
N LYS A 74 -8.47 -13.93 18.21
CA LYS A 74 -7.93 -13.89 19.58
C LYS A 74 -8.55 -12.73 20.37
N TYR A 75 -8.50 -11.53 19.80
CA TYR A 75 -8.99 -10.32 20.45
C TYR A 75 -10.52 -10.24 20.50
N SER A 76 -11.25 -10.81 19.53
CA SER A 76 -12.71 -10.92 19.63
C SER A 76 -13.13 -11.87 20.76
N ASN A 77 -12.44 -13.00 20.91
CA ASN A 77 -12.71 -13.92 22.03
C ASN A 77 -12.36 -13.29 23.38
N LEU A 78 -11.26 -12.55 23.47
CA LEU A 78 -10.90 -11.79 24.67
C LEU A 78 -11.96 -10.74 25.00
N ASN A 79 -12.48 -10.02 24.00
CA ASN A 79 -13.55 -9.05 24.21
C ASN A 79 -14.84 -9.71 24.76
N LYS A 80 -15.18 -10.92 24.28
CA LYS A 80 -16.31 -11.70 24.83
C LYS A 80 -16.08 -12.13 26.28
N GLN A 81 -14.86 -12.51 26.64
CA GLN A 81 -14.48 -12.81 28.02
C GLN A 81 -14.62 -11.57 28.90
N TYR A 82 -14.05 -10.44 28.47
CA TYR A 82 -14.16 -9.18 29.21
C TYR A 82 -15.60 -8.72 29.41
N ARG A 83 -16.47 -8.93 28.41
CA ARG A 83 -17.90 -8.64 28.54
C ARG A 83 -18.60 -9.56 29.54
N SER A 84 -18.10 -10.78 29.75
CA SER A 84 -18.67 -11.74 30.70
C SER A 84 -18.15 -11.51 32.12
N GLU A 85 -16.97 -10.92 32.26
CA GLU A 85 -16.26 -10.73 33.53
C GLU A 85 -16.39 -9.32 34.12
N PHE A 86 -16.62 -8.31 33.28
CA PHE A 86 -16.63 -6.90 33.67
C PHE A 86 -17.89 -6.18 33.14
N GLU A 87 -18.39 -5.21 33.91
CA GLU A 87 -19.52 -4.35 33.53
C GLU A 87 -19.14 -2.85 33.60
N GLY A 88 -19.87 -2.02 32.84
CA GLY A 88 -19.75 -0.56 32.91
C GLY A 88 -18.36 -0.01 32.56
N ASP A 89 -17.83 0.87 33.43
CA ASP A 89 -16.58 1.61 33.21
C ASP A 89 -15.33 0.70 33.19
N GLU A 90 -15.39 -0.44 33.89
CA GLU A 90 -14.30 -1.41 33.95
C GLU A 90 -14.18 -2.17 32.62
N TYR A 91 -15.31 -2.56 32.02
CA TYR A 91 -15.35 -3.10 30.67
C TYR A 91 -14.87 -2.07 29.63
N ALA A 92 -15.27 -0.79 29.75
CA ALA A 92 -14.82 0.27 28.85
C ALA A 92 -13.29 0.47 28.90
N SER A 93 -12.71 0.39 30.10
CA SER A 93 -11.25 0.47 30.29
C SER A 93 -10.52 -0.74 29.67
N LYS A 94 -11.05 -1.95 29.87
CA LYS A 94 -10.51 -3.18 29.28
C LYS A 94 -10.60 -3.20 27.76
N ARG A 95 -11.67 -2.63 27.20
CA ARG A 95 -11.85 -2.39 25.76
C ARG A 95 -10.78 -1.46 25.17
N LEU A 96 -10.41 -0.40 25.88
CA LEU A 96 -9.34 0.50 25.45
C LEU A 96 -7.96 -0.16 25.50
N GLU A 97 -7.69 -0.93 26.55
CA GLU A 97 -6.48 -1.74 26.68
C GLU A 97 -6.37 -2.75 25.53
N LEU A 98 -7.46 -3.46 25.25
CA LEU A 98 -7.56 -4.42 24.15
C LEU A 98 -7.22 -3.82 22.78
N ASN A 99 -7.76 -2.63 22.49
CA ASN A 99 -7.48 -1.93 21.23
C ASN A 99 -6.01 -1.50 21.13
N ARG A 100 -5.38 -1.07 22.23
CA ARG A 100 -3.95 -0.71 22.26
C ARG A 100 -3.07 -1.94 22.06
N ASP A 101 -3.41 -3.06 22.68
CA ASP A 101 -2.69 -4.31 22.53
C ASP A 101 -2.79 -4.84 21.10
N LEU A 102 -3.98 -4.80 20.49
CA LEU A 102 -4.17 -5.15 19.09
C LEU A 102 -3.33 -4.25 18.16
N GLU A 103 -3.30 -2.94 18.39
CA GLU A 103 -2.46 -2.00 17.63
C GLU A 103 -0.97 -2.35 17.74
N ARG A 104 -0.49 -2.68 18.95
CA ARG A 104 0.89 -3.09 19.20
C ARG A 104 1.23 -4.41 18.49
N GLU A 105 0.42 -5.46 18.66
CA GLU A 105 0.69 -6.76 18.04
C GLU A 105 0.64 -6.68 16.50
N ILE A 106 -0.26 -5.88 15.92
CA ILE A 106 -0.26 -5.64 14.47
C ILE A 106 1.01 -4.92 14.03
N THR A 107 1.46 -3.91 14.79
CA THR A 107 2.69 -3.17 14.47
C THR A 107 3.92 -4.07 14.51
N GLU A 108 4.02 -4.96 15.50
CA GLU A 108 5.13 -5.90 15.63
C GLU A 108 5.14 -6.95 14.52
N LYS A 109 3.97 -7.49 14.15
CA LYS A 109 3.88 -8.57 13.16
C LYS A 109 3.85 -8.07 11.72
N LEU A 110 3.36 -6.86 11.46
CA LEU A 110 3.24 -6.24 10.14
C LEU A 110 4.00 -4.90 10.08
N PRO A 111 5.34 -4.90 10.23
CA PRO A 111 6.15 -3.68 10.34
C PRO A 111 6.19 -2.83 9.07
N TYR A 112 5.70 -3.37 7.95
CA TYR A 112 5.63 -2.67 6.66
C TYR A 112 4.35 -1.85 6.48
N LEU A 113 3.35 -2.00 7.37
CA LEU A 113 2.13 -1.19 7.35
C LEU A 113 2.37 0.16 8.00
N GLU A 114 1.75 1.21 7.43
CA GLU A 114 1.80 2.53 8.03
C GLU A 114 0.90 2.57 9.28
N SER A 115 1.30 3.35 10.30
CA SER A 115 0.49 3.52 11.53
C SER A 115 -0.96 3.95 11.24
N ARG A 116 -1.19 4.73 10.17
CA ARG A 116 -2.54 5.14 9.76
C ARG A 116 -3.38 3.95 9.29
N GLU A 117 -2.77 2.97 8.64
CA GLU A 117 -3.46 1.77 8.14
C GLU A 117 -3.81 0.85 9.31
N ILE A 118 -2.87 0.65 10.24
CA ILE A 118 -3.08 -0.12 11.48
C ILE A 118 -4.25 0.47 12.28
N LYS A 119 -4.27 1.79 12.47
CA LYS A 119 -5.39 2.46 13.18
C LYS A 119 -6.74 2.24 12.52
N LYS A 120 -6.81 2.22 11.18
CA LYS A 120 -8.07 1.92 10.48
C LYS A 120 -8.55 0.51 10.78
N ILE A 121 -7.63 -0.47 10.81
CA ILE A 121 -7.95 -1.86 11.14
C ILE A 121 -8.53 -1.96 12.56
N VAL A 122 -7.87 -1.34 13.54
CA VAL A 122 -8.33 -1.36 14.95
C VAL A 122 -9.69 -0.65 15.10
N ILE A 123 -9.89 0.49 14.44
CA ILE A 123 -11.18 1.20 14.45
C ILE A 123 -12.28 0.33 13.83
N GLN A 124 -11.99 -0.33 12.71
CA GLN A 124 -12.97 -1.19 12.05
C GLN A 124 -13.30 -2.42 12.90
N PHE A 125 -12.30 -3.05 13.51
CA PHE A 125 -12.48 -4.12 14.48
C PHE A 125 -13.38 -3.67 15.64
N SER A 126 -13.08 -2.52 16.26
CA SER A 126 -13.88 -1.95 17.34
C SER A 126 -15.34 -1.73 16.92
N LYS A 127 -15.57 -1.16 15.73
CA LYS A 127 -16.91 -0.96 15.18
C LYS A 127 -17.65 -2.27 14.93
N GLU A 128 -16.97 -3.30 14.46
CA GLU A 128 -17.56 -4.62 14.25
C GLU A 128 -17.93 -5.29 15.57
N GLN A 129 -17.08 -5.19 16.60
CA GLN A 129 -17.42 -5.64 17.94
C GLN A 129 -18.63 -4.90 18.50
N ASP A 130 -18.76 -3.60 18.24
CA ASP A 130 -19.90 -2.80 18.71
C ASP A 130 -21.22 -3.19 18.01
N LYS A 131 -21.17 -3.69 16.76
CA LYS A 131 -22.34 -4.22 16.04
C LYS A 131 -22.75 -5.62 16.46
N MET A 132 -21.81 -6.40 17.02
CA MET A 132 -22.09 -7.72 17.57
C MET A 132 -22.67 -7.67 18.99
N ASN A 133 -22.82 -6.46 19.56
CA ASN A 133 -23.51 -6.21 20.81
C ASN A 133 -25.01 -5.98 20.58
#